data_AF-A0A7S2V2A3-F1
#
_entry.id   AF-A0A7S2V2A3-F1
#
_cell.length_a   1.000
_cell.length_b   1.000
_cell.length_c   1.000
_cell.angle_alpha   90.00
_cell.angle_beta   90.00
_cell.angle_gamma   90.00
#
_symmetry.space_group_name_H-M   'P 1'
#
loop_
_entity.id
_entity.type
_entity.pdbx_description
1 polymer ?
#
loop_
_entity_poly.entity_id
_entity_poly.type
_entity_poly.pdbx_seq_one_letter_code
_entity_poly.pdbx_strand_id
1 'polypeptide(L)'
;FPSSGLPDLNKKDGLVVEGLLLAVVVVDLLLLVVKFGLAGCLQSTLRLAHVVLVCCMLADYGMAWVLAGRVLPRAAPYLRIVLTCLSMPDFRQEFSTIFRLIPRIVEVLMVVVILIFFYSWFGCILFDSHSEAEDTESDMYFPNLLDGMWNMLVLLTTANYPDVMMPAYNKNRLSFLFFLSFLVLGLWFMMNLLLATVFSEYSTAKAQSRDQMQEVQRANLDQAFAVLDTSSRGWLDQPTIQYLLMEISSYSTVKAMTEEEAANMFTTLDEDGNGQVDQEEF
;
A
#
# COMPACT_ATOMS: atom_id res chain seq x y z
N PHE A 1 0.98 -31.53 18.44
CA PHE A 1 0.41 -31.60 17.08
C PHE A 1 0.08 -30.19 16.65
N PRO A 2 0.59 -29.67 15.52
CA PRO A 2 0.17 -28.36 15.07
C PRO A 2 -1.31 -28.43 14.70
N SER A 3 -2.15 -27.72 15.45
CA SER A 3 -3.61 -27.73 15.38
C SER A 3 -4.12 -26.74 14.34
N SER A 4 -3.50 -26.67 13.17
CA SER A 4 -3.91 -25.72 12.13
C SER A 4 -5.27 -26.05 11.54
N GLY A 5 -5.74 -27.31 11.68
CA GLY A 5 -7.03 -27.77 11.16
C GLY A 5 -7.13 -27.73 9.63
N LEU A 6 -6.04 -27.37 8.96
CA LEU A 6 -5.94 -27.25 7.51
C LEU A 6 -5.38 -28.55 6.92
N PRO A 7 -5.83 -28.95 5.73
CA PRO A 7 -5.26 -30.10 5.04
C PRO A 7 -3.83 -29.77 4.58
N ASP A 8 -2.84 -30.44 5.18
CA ASP A 8 -1.44 -30.31 4.76
C ASP A 8 -1.22 -31.09 3.45
N LEU A 9 -0.82 -30.37 2.41
CA LEU A 9 -0.43 -30.97 1.14
C LEU A 9 0.85 -31.81 1.34
N ASN A 10 0.83 -33.04 0.83
CA ASN A 10 2.01 -33.88 0.81
C ASN A 10 3.11 -33.22 -0.03
N LYS A 11 4.38 -33.35 0.35
CA LYS A 11 5.49 -32.59 -0.27
C LYS A 11 5.59 -32.81 -1.78
N LYS A 12 5.32 -34.04 -2.25
CA LYS A 12 5.35 -34.39 -3.68
C LYS A 12 4.20 -33.72 -4.44
N ASP A 13 3.00 -33.79 -3.88
CA ASP A 13 1.79 -33.21 -4.49
C ASP A 13 1.90 -31.68 -4.54
N GLY A 14 2.45 -31.07 -3.48
CA GLY A 14 2.75 -29.63 -3.45
C GLY A 14 3.76 -29.19 -4.51
N LEU A 15 4.81 -29.98 -4.77
CA LEU A 15 5.77 -29.69 -5.84
C LEU A 15 5.13 -29.81 -7.23
N VAL A 16 4.25 -30.78 -7.47
CA VAL A 16 3.54 -30.93 -8.75
C VAL A 16 2.64 -29.72 -9.00
N VAL A 17 1.83 -29.32 -8.00
CA VAL A 17 0.96 -28.14 -8.10
C VAL A 17 1.77 -26.87 -8.32
N GLU A 18 2.89 -26.72 -7.61
CA GLU A 18 3.79 -25.58 -7.79
C GLU A 18 4.40 -25.52 -9.20
N GLY A 19 4.85 -26.66 -9.73
CA GLY A 19 5.39 -26.73 -11.09
C GLY A 19 4.36 -26.36 -12.15
N LEU A 20 3.10 -26.79 -11.98
CA LEU A 20 2.00 -26.42 -12.87
C LEU A 20 1.71 -24.91 -12.84
N LEU A 21 1.63 -24.32 -11.65
CA LEU A 21 1.40 -22.87 -11.50
C LEU A 21 2.57 -22.06 -12.06
N LEU A 22 3.80 -22.49 -11.80
CA LEU A 22 5.00 -21.83 -12.31
C LEU A 22 5.06 -21.91 -13.83
N ALA A 23 4.63 -23.02 -14.45
CA ALA A 23 4.56 -23.14 -15.90
C ALA A 23 3.60 -22.10 -16.51
N VAL A 24 2.45 -21.85 -15.89
CA VAL A 24 1.51 -20.78 -16.33
C VAL A 24 2.18 -19.40 -16.26
N VAL A 25 2.87 -19.10 -15.17
CA VAL A 25 3.59 -17.81 -15.01
C VAL A 25 4.73 -17.67 -16.03
N VAL A 26 5.43 -18.75 -16.35
CA VAL A 26 6.47 -18.76 -17.39
C VAL A 26 5.88 -18.50 -18.77
N VAL A 27 4.71 -19.09 -19.09
CA VAL A 27 4.02 -18.82 -20.35
C VAL A 27 3.63 -17.35 -20.45
N ASP A 28 3.08 -16.76 -19.38
CA ASP A 28 2.77 -15.33 -19.34
C ASP A 28 4.02 -14.46 -19.57
N LEU A 29 5.15 -14.80 -18.93
CA LEU A 29 6.43 -14.13 -19.15
C LEU A 29 6.90 -14.25 -20.61
N LEU A 30 6.75 -15.42 -21.23
CA LEU A 30 7.10 -15.62 -22.64
C LEU A 30 6.24 -14.74 -23.56
N LEU A 31 4.94 -14.64 -23.31
CA LEU A 31 4.05 -13.75 -24.05
C LEU A 31 4.48 -12.27 -23.90
N LEU A 32 4.87 -11.86 -22.69
CA LEU A 32 5.39 -10.53 -22.42
C LEU A 32 6.68 -10.24 -23.21
N VAL A 33 7.60 -11.22 -23.25
CA VAL A 33 8.85 -11.12 -24.01
C VAL A 33 8.59 -11.06 -25.52
N VAL A 34 7.61 -11.81 -26.03
CA VAL A 34 7.22 -11.74 -27.45
C VAL A 34 6.63 -10.38 -27.80
N LYS A 35 5.77 -9.82 -26.94
CA LYS A 35 5.12 -8.51 -27.19
C LYS A 35 6.09 -7.34 -27.19
N PHE A 36 7.05 -7.30 -26.26
CA PHE A 36 7.92 -6.13 -26.06
C PHE A 36 9.37 -6.34 -26.51
N GLY A 37 9.76 -7.58 -26.84
CA GLY A 37 11.14 -7.98 -27.08
C GLY A 37 11.99 -8.07 -25.80
N LEU A 38 13.11 -8.79 -25.88
CA LEU A 38 14.08 -8.95 -24.78
C LEU A 38 14.69 -7.61 -24.33
N ALA A 39 15.06 -6.75 -25.29
CA ALA A 39 15.62 -5.44 -25.00
C ALA A 39 14.59 -4.51 -24.33
N GLY A 40 13.33 -4.55 -24.77
CA GLY A 40 12.25 -3.78 -24.15
C GLY A 40 11.96 -4.24 -22.72
N CYS A 41 12.09 -5.54 -22.45
CA CYS A 41 11.92 -6.09 -21.10
C CYS A 41 12.99 -5.59 -20.12
N LEU A 42 14.26 -5.55 -20.55
CA LEU A 42 15.39 -5.07 -19.76
C LEU A 42 15.34 -3.56 -19.49
N GLN A 43 14.70 -2.79 -20.36
CA GLN A 43 14.68 -1.32 -20.25
C GLN A 43 13.74 -0.81 -19.15
N SER A 44 12.70 -1.54 -18.77
CA SER A 44 11.82 -1.13 -17.66
C SER A 44 12.15 -1.89 -16.38
N THR A 45 12.37 -1.13 -15.30
CA THR A 45 12.71 -1.67 -13.98
C THR A 45 11.66 -2.65 -13.46
N LEU A 46 10.39 -2.39 -13.74
CA LEU A 46 9.27 -3.24 -13.34
C LEU A 46 9.26 -4.58 -14.09
N ARG A 47 9.46 -4.59 -15.41
CA ARG A 47 9.48 -5.84 -16.18
C ARG A 47 10.73 -6.65 -15.85
N LEU A 48 11.87 -5.98 -15.67
CA LEU A 48 13.09 -6.61 -15.16
C LEU A 48 12.85 -7.27 -13.79
N ALA A 49 12.18 -6.59 -12.85
CA ALA A 49 11.85 -7.15 -11.54
C ALA A 49 10.97 -8.41 -11.65
N HIS A 50 9.96 -8.41 -12.55
CA HIS A 50 9.13 -9.59 -12.80
C HIS A 50 9.96 -10.76 -13.35
N VAL A 51 10.83 -10.52 -14.33
CA VAL A 51 11.71 -11.55 -14.91
C VAL A 51 12.62 -12.15 -13.83
N VAL A 52 13.28 -11.29 -13.04
CA VAL A 52 14.19 -11.71 -11.97
C VAL A 52 13.45 -12.56 -10.93
N LEU A 53 12.24 -12.17 -10.53
CA LEU A 53 11.44 -12.94 -9.58
C LEU A 53 11.06 -14.32 -10.11
N VAL A 54 10.61 -14.40 -11.38
CA VAL A 54 10.28 -15.70 -12.01
C VAL A 54 11.52 -16.58 -12.13
N CYS A 55 12.68 -16.01 -12.47
CA CYS A 55 13.96 -16.73 -12.47
C CYS A 55 14.34 -17.26 -11.08
N CYS A 56 14.18 -16.45 -10.03
CA CYS A 56 14.41 -16.87 -8.64
C CYS A 56 13.45 -18.00 -8.22
N MET A 57 12.18 -17.95 -8.63
CA MET A 57 11.21 -19.01 -8.37
C MET A 57 11.55 -20.31 -9.11
N LEU A 58 11.99 -20.23 -10.37
CA LEU A 58 12.49 -21.37 -11.14
C LEU A 58 13.72 -22.00 -10.48
N ALA A 59 14.63 -21.18 -9.95
CA ALA A 59 15.79 -21.67 -9.22
C ALA A 59 15.41 -22.36 -7.90
N ASP A 60 14.49 -21.79 -7.10
CA ASP A 60 13.97 -22.41 -5.87
C ASP A 60 13.26 -23.74 -6.17
N TYR A 61 12.43 -23.79 -7.22
CA TYR A 61 11.75 -24.99 -7.67
C TYR A 61 12.72 -26.09 -8.13
N GLY A 62 13.70 -25.74 -8.97
CA GLY A 62 14.74 -26.66 -9.42
C GLY A 62 15.57 -27.21 -8.27
N MET A 63 15.95 -26.34 -7.32
CA MET A 63 16.67 -26.73 -6.11
C MET A 63 15.83 -27.67 -5.23
N ALA A 64 14.53 -27.42 -5.09
CA ALA A 64 13.62 -28.28 -4.33
C ALA A 64 13.46 -29.68 -4.96
N TRP A 65 13.48 -29.75 -6.30
CA TRP A 65 13.42 -31.01 -7.04
C TRP A 65 14.72 -31.83 -6.92
N VAL A 66 15.87 -31.18 -7.15
CA VAL A 66 17.20 -31.84 -7.10
C VAL A 66 17.54 -32.34 -5.70
N LEU A 67 17.20 -31.58 -4.65
CA LEU A 67 17.50 -31.94 -3.26
C LEU A 67 16.45 -32.87 -2.63
N ALA A 68 15.49 -33.37 -3.43
CA ALA A 68 14.46 -34.33 -3.02
C ALA A 68 13.77 -33.96 -1.68
N GLY A 69 13.56 -32.67 -1.44
CA GLY A 69 12.89 -32.19 -0.22
C GLY A 69 13.72 -32.19 1.07
N ARG A 70 15.06 -32.18 0.99
CA ARG A 70 15.91 -31.77 2.14
C ARG A 70 15.55 -30.35 2.56
N VAL A 71 15.56 -30.10 3.88
CA VAL A 71 14.98 -28.90 4.50
C VAL A 71 15.90 -27.69 4.30
N LEU A 72 15.83 -27.05 3.13
CA LEU A 72 16.28 -25.67 2.97
C LEU A 72 15.13 -24.71 3.27
N PRO A 73 15.39 -23.52 3.82
CA PRO A 73 14.38 -22.48 3.93
C PRO A 73 13.89 -22.12 2.52
N ARG A 74 12.63 -22.42 2.24
CA ARG A 74 12.03 -22.14 0.92
C ARG A 74 11.71 -20.66 0.81
N ALA A 75 12.30 -19.98 -0.17
CA ALA A 75 11.99 -18.58 -0.44
C ALA A 75 10.68 -18.43 -1.23
N ALA A 76 10.24 -19.49 -1.92
CA ALA A 76 9.07 -19.48 -2.80
C ALA A 76 7.80 -18.85 -2.20
N PRO A 77 7.37 -19.11 -0.95
CA PRO A 77 6.16 -18.51 -0.39
C PRO A 77 6.22 -16.97 -0.35
N TYR A 78 7.37 -16.41 0.02
CA TYR A 78 7.57 -14.96 0.10
C TYR A 78 7.64 -14.34 -1.30
N LEU A 79 8.36 -14.98 -2.22
CA LEU A 79 8.45 -14.52 -3.61
C LEU A 79 7.08 -14.50 -4.28
N ARG A 80 6.17 -15.43 -3.94
CA ARG A 80 4.80 -15.47 -4.49
C ARG A 80 3.99 -14.25 -4.07
N ILE A 81 4.09 -13.83 -2.81
CA ILE A 81 3.43 -12.61 -2.32
C ILE A 81 3.93 -11.40 -3.10
N VAL A 82 5.26 -11.29 -3.25
CA VAL A 82 5.89 -10.19 -4.00
C VAL A 82 5.47 -10.20 -5.47
N LEU A 83 5.42 -11.37 -6.11
CA LEU A 83 4.96 -11.51 -7.50
C LEU A 83 3.52 -11.02 -7.63
N THR A 84 2.60 -11.48 -6.78
CA THR A 84 1.19 -11.05 -6.82
C THR A 84 1.05 -9.54 -6.63
N CYS A 85 1.78 -8.96 -5.67
CA CYS A 85 1.78 -7.52 -5.44
C CYS A 85 2.32 -6.74 -6.65
N LEU A 86 3.33 -7.27 -7.33
CA LEU A 86 3.89 -6.63 -8.52
C LEU A 86 3.04 -6.86 -9.77
N SER A 87 2.30 -7.96 -9.89
CA SER A 87 1.46 -8.22 -11.06
C SER A 87 0.22 -7.33 -11.09
N MET A 88 -0.37 -7.02 -9.92
CA MET A 88 -1.58 -6.21 -9.85
C MET A 88 -1.27 -4.70 -9.89
N PRO A 89 -1.74 -3.96 -10.92
CA PRO A 89 -1.43 -2.54 -11.07
C PRO A 89 -1.98 -1.68 -9.93
N ASP A 90 -3.20 -1.96 -9.48
CA ASP A 90 -3.87 -1.21 -8.42
C ASP A 90 -3.09 -1.31 -7.10
N PHE A 91 -2.67 -2.53 -6.73
CA PHE A 91 -1.83 -2.74 -5.55
C PHE A 91 -0.50 -1.99 -5.63
N ARG A 92 0.16 -1.96 -6.80
CA ARG A 92 1.41 -1.20 -6.96
C ARG A 92 1.21 0.30 -6.74
N GLN A 93 0.11 0.85 -7.24
CA GLN A 93 -0.21 2.27 -7.08
C GLN A 93 -0.46 2.62 -5.61
N GLU A 94 -1.26 1.80 -4.93
CA GLU A 94 -1.55 1.97 -3.50
C GLU A 94 -0.28 1.83 -2.65
N PHE A 95 0.54 0.81 -2.92
CA PHE A 95 1.77 0.58 -2.17
C PHE A 95 2.81 1.68 -2.42
N SER A 96 2.97 2.12 -3.67
CA SER A 96 3.84 3.26 -4.01
C SER A 96 3.39 4.53 -3.30
N THR A 97 2.08 4.73 -3.16
CA THR A 97 1.52 5.85 -2.41
C THR A 97 1.91 5.74 -0.94
N ILE A 98 1.69 4.60 -0.30
CA ILE A 98 2.09 4.34 1.10
C ILE A 98 3.58 4.61 1.31
N PHE A 99 4.46 4.09 0.45
CA PHE A 99 5.91 4.30 0.55
C PHE A 99 6.31 5.76 0.42
N ARG A 100 5.58 6.55 -0.37
CA ARG A 100 5.78 7.99 -0.48
C ARG A 100 5.38 8.73 0.81
N LEU A 101 4.47 8.21 1.61
CA LEU A 101 4.05 8.78 2.90
C LEU A 101 5.03 8.49 4.04
N ILE A 102 5.76 7.37 3.97
CA ILE A 102 6.72 6.92 5.01
C ILE A 102 7.65 8.04 5.51
N PRO A 103 8.37 8.82 4.68
CA PRO A 103 9.30 9.83 5.17
C PRO A 103 8.64 10.84 6.13
N ARG A 104 7.40 11.26 5.83
CA ARG A 104 6.65 12.17 6.69
C ARG A 104 6.19 11.50 7.98
N ILE A 105 5.74 10.25 7.90
CA ILE A 105 5.34 9.46 9.08
C ILE A 105 6.54 9.29 10.02
N VAL A 106 7.73 9.06 9.48
CA VAL A 106 8.96 8.94 10.26
C VAL A 106 9.26 10.22 11.03
N GLU A 107 9.04 11.41 10.46
CA GLU A 107 9.22 12.69 11.18
C GLU A 107 8.38 12.77 12.46
N VAL A 108 7.09 12.37 12.39
CA VAL A 108 6.22 12.36 13.57
C VAL A 108 6.59 11.24 14.54
N LEU A 109 6.91 10.06 14.01
CA LEU A 109 7.35 8.91 14.81
C LEU A 109 8.63 9.23 15.59
N MET A 110 9.54 10.04 15.04
CA MET A 110 10.74 10.50 15.76
C MET A 110 10.38 11.28 17.01
N VAL A 111 9.35 12.14 16.97
CA VAL A 111 8.87 12.86 18.16
C VAL A 111 8.33 11.89 19.21
N VAL A 112 7.61 10.85 18.78
CA VAL A 112 7.14 9.77 19.68
C VAL A 112 8.30 9.03 20.33
N VAL A 113 9.33 8.67 19.56
CA VAL A 113 10.52 8.01 20.07
C VAL A 113 11.26 8.89 21.08
N ILE A 114 11.36 10.21 20.83
CA ILE A 114 11.94 11.17 21.76
C ILE A 114 11.12 11.24 23.06
N LEU A 115 9.79 11.26 22.98
CA LEU A 115 8.92 11.23 24.15
C LEU A 115 9.15 9.96 24.98
N ILE A 116 9.18 8.79 24.32
CA ILE A 116 9.46 7.49 24.97
C ILE A 116 10.84 7.51 25.64
N PHE A 117 11.86 8.01 24.95
CA PHE A 117 13.21 8.12 25.50
C PHE A 117 13.25 9.00 26.75
N PHE A 118 12.64 10.18 26.70
CA PHE A 118 12.61 11.11 27.83
C PHE A 118 11.87 10.52 29.04
N TYR A 119 10.69 9.94 28.82
CA TYR A 119 9.91 9.31 29.88
C TYR A 119 10.58 8.06 30.44
N SER A 120 11.24 7.26 29.60
CA SER A 120 11.99 6.11 30.07
C SER A 120 13.20 6.52 30.90
N TRP A 121 13.97 7.51 30.44
CA TRP A 121 15.10 8.04 31.20
C TRP A 121 14.63 8.56 32.56
N PHE A 122 13.57 9.38 32.55
CA PHE A 122 13.03 9.96 33.78
C PHE A 122 12.46 8.87 34.70
N GLY A 123 11.77 7.87 34.15
CA GLY A 123 11.24 6.72 34.88
C GLY A 123 12.33 5.88 35.54
N CYS A 124 13.42 5.60 34.83
CA CYS A 124 14.58 4.91 35.43
C CYS A 124 15.13 5.69 36.62
N ILE A 125 15.30 7.01 36.52
CA ILE A 125 15.79 7.82 37.66
C ILE A 125 14.77 7.91 38.79
N LEU A 126 13.49 8.09 38.46
CA LEU A 126 12.43 8.30 39.44
C LEU A 126 12.13 7.05 40.25
N PHE A 127 12.27 5.87 39.63
CA PHE A 127 11.97 4.59 40.25
C PHE A 127 13.23 3.80 40.66
N ASP A 128 14.44 4.32 40.39
CA ASP A 128 15.71 3.76 40.87
C ASP A 128 15.69 3.70 42.40
N SER A 129 15.49 2.48 42.93
CA SER A 129 15.47 2.22 44.36
C SER A 129 16.82 1.66 44.77
N HIS A 130 17.79 2.53 45.10
CA HIS A 130 19.10 2.14 45.67
C HIS A 130 19.03 1.51 47.08
N SER A 131 17.87 1.06 47.54
CA SER A 131 17.67 0.52 48.88
C SER A 131 17.66 -1.02 48.83
N GLU A 132 18.70 -1.64 49.41
CA GLU A 132 18.94 -3.10 49.57
C GLU A 132 17.87 -3.88 50.38
N ALA A 133 16.64 -3.39 50.48
CA ALA A 133 15.57 -4.02 51.25
C ALA A 133 14.48 -4.56 50.33
N GLU A 134 14.48 -5.89 50.18
CA GLU A 134 13.41 -6.77 49.66
C GLU A 134 12.91 -6.50 48.23
N ASP A 135 13.20 -7.49 47.36
CA ASP A 135 12.56 -7.82 46.08
C ASP A 135 11.38 -6.93 45.68
N THR A 136 11.67 -5.79 45.05
CA THR A 136 10.61 -4.87 44.63
C THR A 136 10.24 -5.13 43.18
N GLU A 137 8.99 -5.57 42.94
CA GLU A 137 8.39 -5.75 41.61
C GLU A 137 8.44 -4.50 40.71
N SER A 138 8.79 -3.34 41.27
CA SER A 138 9.00 -2.07 40.54
C SER A 138 10.27 -2.06 39.68
N ASP A 139 11.31 -2.80 40.05
CA ASP A 139 12.53 -2.92 39.23
C ASP A 139 12.33 -3.79 37.99
N MET A 140 11.19 -4.49 37.89
CA MET A 140 10.86 -5.33 36.75
C MET A 140 10.65 -4.52 35.45
N TYR A 141 10.15 -3.28 35.57
CA TYR A 141 9.75 -2.48 34.40
C TYR A 141 10.74 -1.39 34.00
N PHE A 142 11.56 -0.88 34.94
CA PHE A 142 12.55 0.16 34.67
C PHE A 142 14.00 -0.18 35.10
N PRO A 143 14.50 -1.42 34.90
CA PRO A 143 15.84 -1.80 35.36
C PRO A 143 16.95 -1.08 34.58
N ASN A 144 16.76 -0.89 33.27
CA ASN A 144 17.67 -0.16 32.39
C ASN A 144 16.87 0.69 31.41
N LEU A 145 17.52 1.68 30.78
CA LEU A 145 16.88 2.57 29.81
C LEU A 145 16.18 1.81 28.66
N LEU A 146 16.80 0.75 28.14
CA LEU A 146 16.24 -0.03 27.02
C LEU A 146 14.95 -0.77 27.41
N ASP A 147 14.93 -1.36 28.62
CA ASP A 147 13.77 -2.05 29.17
C ASP A 147 12.65 -1.06 29.51
N GLY A 148 13.01 0.11 30.07
CA GLY A 148 12.07 1.20 30.28
C GLY A 148 11.46 1.72 28.98
N MET A 149 12.26 1.87 27.91
CA MET A 149 11.78 2.30 26.60
C MET A 149 10.82 1.28 26.01
N TRP A 150 11.11 -0.01 26.14
CA TRP A 150 10.22 -1.10 25.74
C TRP A 150 8.89 -1.04 26.49
N ASN A 151 8.92 -0.95 27.82
CA ASN A 151 7.71 -0.88 28.64
C ASN A 151 6.88 0.38 28.39
N MET A 152 7.53 1.53 28.12
CA MET A 152 6.85 2.76 27.72
C MET A 152 6.27 2.67 26.30
N LEU A 153 6.93 1.97 25.37
CA LEU A 153 6.38 1.70 24.04
C LEU A 153 5.12 0.82 24.12
N VAL A 154 5.13 -0.22 24.96
CA VAL A 154 3.94 -1.07 25.19
C VAL A 154 2.85 -0.30 25.94
N LEU A 155 3.22 0.62 26.83
CA LEU A 155 2.26 1.49 27.51
C LEU A 155 1.62 2.51 26.56
N LEU A 156 2.36 2.99 25.56
CA LEU A 156 1.82 3.88 24.53
C LEU A 156 0.67 3.23 23.76
N THR A 157 0.71 1.90 23.58
CA THR A 157 -0.40 1.11 22.99
C THR A 157 -1.41 0.63 24.02
N THR A 158 -1.23 0.98 25.30
CA THR A 158 -2.06 0.60 26.46
C THR A 158 -2.17 -0.89 26.73
N ALA A 159 -1.28 -1.71 26.14
CA ALA A 159 -1.36 -3.16 26.23
C ALA A 159 -0.94 -3.72 27.60
N ASN A 160 -0.12 -2.98 28.35
CA ASN A 160 0.35 -3.33 29.69
C ASN A 160 -0.19 -2.41 30.79
N TYR A 161 -1.22 -1.59 30.52
CA TYR A 161 -1.89 -0.79 31.53
C TYR A 161 -3.03 -1.59 32.18
N PRO A 162 -3.18 -1.62 33.52
CA PRO A 162 -2.45 -0.85 34.54
C PRO A 162 -1.17 -1.52 35.05
N ASP A 163 -0.86 -2.74 34.64
CA ASP A 163 0.16 -3.62 35.24
C ASP A 163 1.55 -2.98 35.36
N VAL A 164 1.99 -2.21 34.35
CA VAL A 164 3.28 -1.49 34.37
C VAL A 164 3.35 -0.38 35.44
N MET A 165 2.21 0.16 35.85
CA MET A 165 2.11 1.22 36.86
C MET A 165 1.96 0.67 38.28
N MET A 166 1.35 -0.50 38.43
CA MET A 166 0.91 -1.03 39.74
C MET A 166 2.02 -1.10 40.79
N PRO A 167 3.24 -1.60 40.49
CA PRO A 167 4.30 -1.65 41.50
C PRO A 167 4.72 -0.27 42.03
N ALA A 168 4.85 0.71 41.13
CA ALA A 168 5.20 2.09 41.50
C ALA A 168 4.06 2.80 42.25
N TYR A 169 2.81 2.50 41.91
CA TYR A 169 1.62 3.02 42.58
C TYR A 169 1.46 2.50 44.00
N ASN A 170 1.73 1.20 44.21
CA ASN A 170 1.68 0.57 45.52
C ASN A 170 2.73 1.13 46.48
N LYS A 171 3.92 1.50 45.97
CA LYS A 171 4.96 2.22 46.73
C LYS A 171 4.54 3.65 47.10
N ASN A 172 4.11 4.42 46.09
CA ASN A 172 3.67 5.80 46.27
C ASN A 172 2.50 6.10 45.34
N ARG A 173 1.36 6.50 45.90
CA ARG A 173 0.17 6.82 45.11
C ARG A 173 0.46 7.92 44.09
N LEU A 174 1.31 8.89 44.39
CA LEU A 174 1.64 9.98 43.47
C LEU A 174 2.32 9.53 42.16
N SER A 175 2.86 8.31 42.11
CA SER A 175 3.44 7.73 40.89
C SER A 175 2.44 7.66 39.74
N PHE A 176 1.13 7.62 40.02
CA PHE A 176 0.10 7.64 38.97
C PHE A 176 0.21 8.86 38.04
N LEU A 177 0.68 10.01 38.57
CA LEU A 177 0.79 11.25 37.79
C LEU A 177 1.82 11.13 36.66
N PHE A 178 2.91 10.37 36.88
CA PHE A 178 3.90 10.09 35.85
C PHE A 178 3.25 9.35 34.67
N PHE A 179 2.60 8.21 34.93
CA PHE A 179 1.95 7.41 33.89
C PHE A 179 0.75 8.12 33.25
N LEU A 180 -0.05 8.86 34.03
CA LEU A 180 -1.15 9.64 33.49
C LEU A 180 -0.66 10.74 32.54
N SER A 181 0.39 11.47 32.92
CA SER A 181 0.97 12.51 32.04
C SER A 181 1.49 11.92 30.74
N PHE A 182 2.14 10.75 30.80
CA PHE A 182 2.60 10.02 29.62
C PHE A 182 1.43 9.62 28.72
N LEU A 183 0.35 9.07 29.28
CA LEU A 183 -0.82 8.66 28.51
C LEU A 183 -1.53 9.85 27.86
N VAL A 184 -1.66 10.97 28.56
CA VAL A 184 -2.26 12.20 28.00
C VAL A 184 -1.42 12.71 26.82
N LEU A 185 -0.10 12.82 26.99
CA LEU A 185 0.78 13.28 25.91
C LEU A 185 0.89 12.26 24.76
N GLY A 186 1.02 10.98 25.06
CA GLY A 186 1.20 9.91 24.09
C GLY A 186 -0.06 9.60 23.29
N LEU A 187 -1.19 9.38 23.95
CA LEU A 187 -2.42 8.99 23.25
C LEU A 187 -3.16 10.21 22.70
N TRP A 188 -3.43 11.21 23.53
CA TRP A 188 -4.31 12.30 23.09
C TRP A 188 -3.61 13.35 22.26
N PHE A 189 -2.31 13.54 22.45
CA PHE A 189 -1.55 14.50 21.66
C PHE A 189 -0.78 13.82 20.52
N MET A 190 0.13 12.89 20.82
CA MET A 190 0.97 12.28 19.78
C MET A 190 0.21 11.40 18.79
N MET A 191 -0.66 10.49 19.23
CA MET A 191 -1.40 9.63 18.27
C MET A 191 -2.37 10.43 17.39
N ASN A 192 -3.02 11.46 17.94
CA ASN A 192 -3.89 12.33 17.16
C ASN A 192 -3.09 13.17 16.14
N LEU A 193 -1.88 13.64 16.51
CA LEU A 193 -0.98 14.32 15.58
C LEU A 193 -0.50 13.39 14.46
N LEU A 194 -0.16 12.14 14.80
CA LEU A 194 0.23 11.12 13.83
C LEU A 194 -0.91 10.86 12.84
N LEU A 195 -2.12 10.65 13.35
CA LEU A 195 -3.30 10.42 12.52
C LEU A 195 -3.58 11.62 11.60
N ALA A 196 -3.52 12.84 12.12
CA ALA A 196 -3.71 14.05 11.34
C ALA A 196 -2.67 14.19 10.21
N THR A 197 -1.41 13.88 10.51
CA THR A 197 -0.32 13.96 9.53
C THR A 197 -0.49 12.91 8.43
N VAL A 198 -0.75 11.65 8.81
CA VAL A 198 -1.03 10.56 7.85
C VAL A 198 -2.20 10.92 6.95
N PHE A 199 -3.29 11.43 7.54
CA PHE A 199 -4.49 11.80 6.80
C PHE A 199 -4.24 12.95 5.82
N SER A 200 -3.52 13.98 6.24
CA SER A 200 -3.18 15.12 5.38
C SER A 200 -2.36 14.67 4.17
N GLU A 201 -1.27 13.92 4.40
CA GLU A 201 -0.41 13.47 3.31
C GLU A 201 -1.12 12.50 2.37
N TYR A 202 -1.92 11.57 2.91
CA TYR A 202 -2.71 10.65 2.10
C TYR A 202 -3.73 11.39 1.25
N SER A 203 -4.42 12.38 1.81
CA SER A 203 -5.39 13.20 1.08
C SER A 203 -4.73 14.01 -0.04
N THR A 204 -3.56 14.60 0.22
CA THR A 204 -2.79 15.32 -0.78
C THR A 204 -2.29 14.39 -1.89
N ALA A 205 -1.75 13.22 -1.55
CA ALA A 205 -1.29 12.24 -2.53
C ALA A 205 -2.45 11.74 -3.41
N LYS A 206 -3.63 11.53 -2.82
CA LYS A 206 -4.83 11.14 -3.55
C LYS A 206 -5.35 12.24 -4.47
N ALA A 207 -5.31 13.50 -4.04
CA ALA A 207 -5.66 14.63 -4.88
C ALA A 207 -4.72 14.72 -6.09
N GLN A 208 -3.40 14.65 -5.88
CA GLN A 208 -2.42 14.64 -6.97
C GLN A 208 -2.64 13.48 -7.96
N SER A 209 -2.94 12.28 -7.46
CA SER A 209 -3.24 11.14 -8.33
C SER A 209 -4.49 11.34 -9.18
N ARG A 210 -5.52 12.01 -8.63
CA ARG A 210 -6.74 12.35 -9.37
C ARG A 210 -6.44 13.39 -10.44
N ASP A 211 -5.67 14.42 -10.10
CA ASP A 211 -5.34 15.49 -11.05
C ASP A 211 -4.51 14.92 -12.21
N GLN A 212 -3.53 14.05 -11.94
CA GLN A 212 -2.79 13.32 -12.98
C GLN A 212 -3.69 12.45 -13.86
N MET A 213 -4.68 11.78 -13.26
CA MET A 213 -5.62 10.96 -14.02
C MET A 213 -6.52 11.82 -14.92
N GLN A 214 -6.92 13.00 -14.46
CA GLN A 214 -7.68 13.97 -15.25
C GLN A 214 -6.84 14.55 -16.39
N GLU A 215 -5.55 14.84 -16.16
CA GLU A 215 -4.63 15.28 -17.23
C GLU A 215 -4.45 14.21 -18.30
N VAL A 216 -4.26 12.95 -17.92
CA VAL A 216 -4.15 11.82 -18.87
C VAL A 216 -5.47 11.62 -19.62
N GLN A 217 -6.61 11.74 -18.93
CA GLN A 217 -7.92 11.65 -19.56
C GLN A 217 -8.11 12.77 -20.59
N ARG A 218 -7.80 14.02 -20.24
CA ARG A 218 -7.85 15.17 -21.16
C ARG A 218 -6.93 14.97 -22.36
N ALA A 219 -5.68 14.59 -22.13
CA ALA A 219 -4.74 14.35 -23.23
C ALA A 219 -5.21 13.23 -24.18
N ASN A 220 -5.89 12.20 -23.67
CA ASN A 220 -6.48 11.15 -24.49
C ASN A 220 -7.71 11.65 -25.27
N LEU A 221 -8.54 12.51 -24.67
CA LEU A 221 -9.66 13.15 -25.35
C LEU A 221 -9.18 14.10 -26.45
N ASP A 222 -8.15 14.91 -26.18
CA ASP A 222 -7.49 15.78 -27.16
C ASP A 222 -6.98 14.97 -28.37
N GLN A 223 -6.36 13.82 -28.12
CA GLN A 223 -5.92 12.93 -29.19
C GLN A 223 -7.07 12.29 -29.95
N ALA A 224 -8.15 11.89 -29.25
CA ALA A 224 -9.35 11.36 -29.90
C ALA A 224 -10.00 12.42 -30.79
N PHE A 225 -10.13 13.66 -30.31
CA PHE A 225 -10.63 14.80 -31.08
C PHE A 225 -9.79 15.04 -32.34
N ALA A 226 -8.46 15.06 -32.20
CA ALA A 226 -7.55 15.24 -33.33
C ALA A 226 -7.65 14.15 -34.40
N VAL A 227 -8.02 12.91 -34.01
CA VAL A 227 -8.29 11.82 -34.96
C VAL A 227 -9.64 11.97 -35.65
N LEU A 228 -10.65 12.50 -34.96
CA LEU A 228 -11.99 12.73 -35.50
C LEU A 228 -12.04 13.95 -36.42
N ASP A 229 -11.32 15.02 -36.10
CA ASP A 229 -11.19 16.21 -36.94
C ASP A 229 -10.18 16.01 -38.08
N THR A 230 -10.54 15.12 -39.00
CA THR A 230 -9.76 14.82 -40.22
C THR A 230 -9.46 16.04 -41.10
N SER A 231 -10.21 17.13 -40.95
CA SER A 231 -10.03 18.36 -41.74
C SER A 231 -9.31 19.48 -40.98
N SER A 232 -8.91 19.26 -39.72
CA SER A 232 -8.29 20.27 -38.84
C SER A 232 -9.10 21.57 -38.77
N ARG A 233 -10.43 21.45 -38.74
CA ARG A 233 -11.37 22.58 -38.65
C ARG A 233 -11.38 23.19 -37.25
N GLY A 234 -11.10 22.41 -36.21
CA GLY A 234 -11.20 22.82 -34.81
C GLY A 234 -12.59 22.58 -34.19
N TRP A 235 -13.49 21.91 -34.89
CA TRP A 235 -14.84 21.58 -34.41
C TRP A 235 -15.38 20.30 -35.07
N LEU A 236 -16.31 19.64 -34.38
CA LEU A 236 -17.00 18.43 -34.83
C LEU A 236 -18.47 18.72 -35.11
N ASP A 237 -18.98 18.21 -36.24
CA ASP A 237 -20.37 18.38 -36.65
C ASP A 237 -21.28 17.39 -35.87
N GLN A 238 -22.54 17.78 -35.63
CA GLN A 238 -23.55 16.95 -34.95
C GLN A 238 -23.65 15.49 -35.46
N PRO A 239 -23.67 15.21 -36.78
CA PRO A 239 -23.76 13.84 -37.26
C PRO A 239 -22.54 13.01 -36.84
N THR A 240 -21.34 13.60 -36.86
CA THR A 240 -20.09 12.92 -36.51
C THR A 240 -20.11 12.45 -35.06
N ILE A 241 -20.57 13.30 -34.13
CA ILE A 241 -20.66 12.95 -32.71
C ILE A 241 -21.76 11.91 -32.46
N GLN A 242 -22.90 12.03 -33.14
CA GLN A 242 -23.96 11.02 -33.04
C GLN A 242 -23.46 9.63 -33.50
N TYR A 243 -22.75 9.55 -34.62
CA TYR A 243 -22.14 8.30 -35.08
C TYR A 243 -21.11 7.78 -34.08
N LEU A 244 -20.28 8.65 -33.51
CA LEU A 244 -19.31 8.26 -32.48
C LEU A 244 -20.01 7.69 -31.25
N LEU A 245 -21.04 8.35 -30.73
CA LEU A 245 -21.78 7.91 -29.55
C LEU A 245 -22.52 6.59 -29.81
N MET A 246 -23.11 6.43 -30.99
CA MET A 246 -23.73 5.17 -31.40
C MET A 246 -22.70 4.04 -31.50
N GLU A 247 -21.54 4.31 -32.11
CA GLU A 247 -20.45 3.33 -32.23
C GLU A 247 -19.88 2.96 -30.85
N ILE A 248 -19.64 3.94 -29.96
CA ILE A 248 -19.20 3.71 -28.57
C ILE A 248 -20.23 2.87 -27.80
N SER A 249 -21.52 3.14 -27.97
CA SER A 249 -22.59 2.39 -27.32
C SER A 249 -22.68 0.92 -27.77
N SER A 250 -22.07 0.58 -28.92
CA SER A 250 -21.97 -0.79 -29.40
C SER A 250 -20.90 -1.62 -28.68
N TYR A 251 -19.93 -0.97 -28.02
CA TYR A 251 -18.91 -1.63 -27.20
C TYR A 251 -19.44 -1.92 -25.79
N SER A 252 -19.19 -3.13 -25.28
CA SER A 252 -19.79 -3.67 -24.04
C SER A 252 -19.50 -2.91 -22.75
N THR A 253 -18.60 -1.92 -22.79
CA THR A 253 -18.18 -1.11 -21.66
C THR A 253 -19.07 0.11 -21.41
N VAL A 254 -19.91 0.51 -22.37
CA VAL A 254 -20.79 1.68 -22.25
C VAL A 254 -22.26 1.24 -22.34
N LYS A 255 -23.14 1.94 -21.61
CA LYS A 255 -24.58 1.68 -21.67
C LYS A 255 -25.05 1.89 -23.12
N ALA A 256 -25.77 0.90 -23.67
CA ALA A 256 -26.40 1.04 -24.97
C ALA A 256 -27.31 2.28 -24.97
N MET A 257 -27.09 3.18 -25.91
CA MET A 257 -27.83 4.43 -26.05
C MET A 257 -28.71 4.39 -27.29
N THR A 258 -29.89 5.00 -27.19
CA THR A 258 -30.72 5.24 -28.38
C THR A 258 -30.22 6.46 -29.16
N GLU A 259 -30.63 6.59 -30.42
CA GLU A 259 -30.31 7.75 -31.26
C GLU A 259 -30.80 9.08 -30.64
N GLU A 260 -31.94 9.03 -29.94
CA GLU A 260 -32.50 10.17 -29.19
C GLU A 260 -31.64 10.53 -27.96
N GLU A 261 -31.13 9.54 -27.23
CA GLU A 261 -30.20 9.77 -26.12
C GLU A 261 -28.86 10.35 -26.61
N ALA A 262 -28.37 9.91 -27.77
CA ALA A 262 -27.16 10.46 -28.41
C ALA A 262 -27.37 11.91 -28.87
N ALA A 263 -28.53 12.24 -29.45
CA ALA A 263 -28.89 13.60 -29.79
C ALA A 263 -28.98 14.51 -28.56
N ASN A 264 -29.55 14.01 -27.45
CA ASN A 264 -29.62 14.76 -26.19
C ASN A 264 -28.23 14.98 -25.57
N MET A 265 -27.34 13.99 -25.65
CA MET A 265 -25.94 14.17 -25.24
C MET A 265 -25.22 15.21 -26.08
N PHE A 266 -25.43 15.24 -27.40
CA PHE A 266 -24.90 16.30 -28.24
C PHE A 266 -25.37 17.69 -27.78
N THR A 267 -26.67 17.87 -27.53
CA THR A 267 -27.19 19.16 -27.03
C THR A 267 -26.70 19.53 -25.63
N THR A 268 -26.12 18.57 -24.90
CA THR A 268 -25.50 18.83 -23.59
C THR A 268 -24.03 19.22 -23.74
N LEU A 269 -23.37 18.74 -24.80
CA LEU A 269 -21.97 19.05 -25.12
C LEU A 269 -21.85 20.40 -25.83
N ASP A 270 -22.79 20.73 -26.72
CA ASP A 270 -22.90 22.03 -27.41
C ASP A 270 -23.40 23.10 -26.42
N GLU A 271 -22.49 23.66 -25.61
CA GLU A 271 -22.82 24.63 -24.57
C GLU A 271 -23.19 26.00 -25.15
N ASP A 272 -22.61 26.36 -26.31
CA ASP A 272 -22.84 27.65 -26.96
C ASP A 272 -24.01 27.66 -27.96
N GLY A 273 -24.52 26.48 -28.34
CA GLY A 273 -25.67 26.29 -29.23
C GLY A 273 -25.37 26.57 -30.69
N ASN A 274 -24.11 26.50 -31.12
CA ASN A 274 -23.68 26.78 -32.49
C ASN A 274 -23.87 25.58 -33.45
N GLY A 275 -24.26 24.41 -32.93
CA GLY A 275 -24.46 23.17 -33.69
C GLY A 275 -23.15 22.44 -34.04
N GLN A 276 -22.06 22.79 -33.38
CA GLN A 276 -20.72 22.24 -33.49
C GLN A 276 -20.18 22.04 -32.07
N VAL A 277 -19.23 21.13 -31.89
CA VAL A 277 -18.55 20.92 -30.61
C VAL A 277 -17.07 21.17 -30.82
N ASP A 278 -16.52 22.14 -30.12
CA ASP A 278 -15.10 22.45 -30.16
C ASP A 278 -14.27 21.54 -29.23
N GLN A 279 -12.97 21.81 -29.13
CA GLN A 279 -12.08 20.98 -28.30
C GLN A 279 -12.31 21.19 -26.79
N GLU A 280 -12.79 22.35 -26.35
CA GLU A 280 -13.07 22.61 -24.93
C GLU A 280 -14.39 21.95 -24.49
N GLU A 281 -15.33 21.82 -25.41
CA GLU A 281 -16.64 21.18 -25.23
C GLU A 281 -16.64 19.64 -25.35
N PHE A 282 -15.65 19.04 -26.03
CA PHE A 282 -15.53 17.59 -26.29
C PHE A 282 -15.01 16.76 -25.10
#